data_AF-X1TUH9-F1
#
_entry.id   AF-X1TUH9-F1
#
_cell.length_a   1.000
_cell.length_b   1.000
_cell.length_c   1.000
_cell.angle_alpha   90.00
_cell.angle_beta   90.00
_cell.angle_gamma   90.00
#
_symmetry.space_group_name_H-M   'P 1'
#
loop_
_entity.id
_entity.type
_entity.pdbx_description
1 polymer ?
#
loop_
_entity_poly.entity_id
_entity_poly.type
_entity_poly.pdbx_seq_one_letter_code
_entity_poly.pdbx_strand_id
1 'polypeptide(L)'
;MYKRGELDGVVREYYENGMLKAEIPYKENRRHGLAKFYYENGMLMGKIKYKRGRETGEAKFYDENGLLTSSTPRVKRRMRRSKRYETKKD
;
A
#
# COMPACT_ATOMS: atom_id res chain seq x y z
N MET A 1 -4.17 -13.22 -12.43
CA MET A 1 -5.06 -13.87 -13.41
C MET A 1 -4.65 -13.34 -14.78
N TYR A 2 -4.45 -14.22 -15.76
CA TYR A 2 -4.20 -13.81 -17.14
C TYR A 2 -5.53 -13.82 -17.87
N LYS A 3 -5.94 -12.68 -18.43
CA LYS A 3 -7.11 -12.62 -19.32
C LYS A 3 -6.56 -12.40 -20.73
N ARG A 4 -6.71 -13.41 -21.60
CA ARG A 4 -6.25 -13.37 -23.02
C ARG A 4 -4.74 -13.14 -23.20
N GLY A 5 -3.91 -13.67 -22.31
CA GLY A 5 -2.44 -13.47 -22.37
C GLY A 5 -1.97 -12.15 -21.76
N GLU A 6 -2.88 -11.32 -21.25
CA GLU A 6 -2.54 -10.10 -20.53
C GLU A 6 -2.76 -10.28 -19.03
N LEU A 7 -1.82 -9.77 -18.24
CA LEU A 7 -1.92 -9.70 -16.80
C LEU A 7 -2.97 -8.64 -16.43
N ASP A 8 -4.10 -9.11 -15.93
CA ASP A 8 -5.22 -8.29 -15.47
C ASP A 8 -5.71 -8.85 -14.13
N GLY A 9 -5.51 -8.08 -13.07
CA GLY A 9 -5.78 -8.47 -11.69
C GLY A 9 -4.63 -8.17 -10.74
N VAL A 10 -4.75 -8.65 -9.50
CA VAL A 10 -3.76 -8.39 -8.44
C VAL A 10 -2.69 -9.49 -8.46
N VAL A 11 -1.43 -9.07 -8.61
CA VAL A 11 -0.27 -9.90 -8.33
C VAL A 11 0.06 -9.76 -6.84
N ARG A 12 0.30 -10.90 -6.19
CA ARG A 12 0.77 -10.95 -4.82
C ARG A 12 2.16 -11.55 -4.78
N GLU A 13 3.05 -10.86 -4.11
CA GLU A 13 4.40 -11.33 -3.80
C GLU A 13 4.46 -11.69 -2.33
N TYR A 14 5.22 -12.71 -1.99
CA TYR A 14 5.36 -13.22 -0.63
C TYR A 14 6.85 -13.28 -0.27
N TYR A 15 7.14 -13.11 1.02
CA TYR A 15 8.45 -13.40 1.58
C TYR A 15 8.68 -14.91 1.67
N GLU A 16 9.92 -15.34 1.92
CA GLU A 16 10.26 -16.76 2.09
C GLU A 16 9.49 -17.44 3.23
N ASN A 17 9.15 -16.66 4.27
CA ASN A 17 8.31 -17.10 5.39
C ASN A 17 6.81 -17.25 5.03
N GLY A 18 6.42 -16.99 3.77
CA GLY A 18 5.05 -17.06 3.29
C GLY A 18 4.19 -15.82 3.60
N MET A 19 4.73 -14.81 4.28
CA MET A 19 4.00 -13.58 4.58
C MET A 19 3.91 -12.68 3.36
N LEU A 20 2.79 -11.96 3.24
CA LEU A 20 2.52 -11.10 2.09
C LEU A 20 3.54 -9.95 2.06
N LYS A 21 4.23 -9.80 0.93
CA LYS A 21 5.23 -8.77 0.68
C LYS A 21 4.66 -7.60 -0.12
N ALA A 22 3.89 -7.90 -1.16
CA ALA A 22 3.27 -6.88 -1.99
C ALA A 22 1.93 -7.33 -2.57
N GLU A 23 1.02 -6.38 -2.75
CA GLU A 23 -0.18 -6.52 -3.59
C GLU A 23 -0.13 -5.45 -4.68
N ILE A 24 0.04 -5.86 -5.93
CA ILE A 24 0.20 -4.95 -7.06
C ILE A 24 -0.93 -5.20 -8.07
N PRO A 25 -1.88 -4.27 -8.21
CA PRO A 25 -2.92 -4.40 -9.22
C PRO A 25 -2.35 -4.08 -10.61
N TYR A 26 -2.63 -4.95 -11.56
CA TYR A 26 -2.30 -4.82 -12.98
C TYR A 26 -3.58 -4.75 -13.80
N LYS A 27 -3.51 -3.99 -14.90
CA LYS A 27 -4.51 -3.92 -15.95
C LYS A 27 -3.78 -3.80 -17.28
N GLU A 28 -4.12 -4.63 -18.26
CA GLU A 28 -3.50 -4.62 -19.61
C GLU A 28 -1.96 -4.68 -19.51
N ASN A 29 -1.42 -5.62 -18.72
CA ASN A 29 0.01 -5.79 -18.46
C ASN A 29 0.72 -4.62 -17.75
N ARG A 30 -0.02 -3.62 -17.26
CA ARG A 30 0.57 -2.45 -16.59
C ARG A 30 0.03 -2.28 -15.18
N ARG A 31 0.91 -1.88 -14.25
CA ARG A 31 0.50 -1.51 -12.89
C ARG A 31 -0.59 -0.43 -12.95
N HIS A 32 -1.72 -0.70 -12.31
CA HIS A 32 -2.89 0.17 -12.34
C HIS A 32 -3.72 0.00 -11.07
N GLY A 33 -3.82 1.07 -10.27
CA GLY A 33 -4.51 1.05 -8.99
C GLY A 33 -3.56 1.28 -7.82
N LEU A 34 -4.02 0.95 -6.61
CA LEU A 34 -3.25 1.14 -5.38
C LEU A 34 -2.41 -0.09 -5.07
N ALA A 35 -1.11 -0.01 -5.33
CA ALA A 35 -0.17 -1.02 -4.87
C ALA A 35 0.07 -0.87 -3.37
N LYS A 36 0.23 -1.99 -2.66
CA LYS A 36 0.55 -2.03 -1.23
C LYS A 36 1.79 -2.89 -1.02
N PHE A 37 2.60 -2.47 -0.07
CA PHE A 37 3.83 -3.14 0.34
C PHE A 37 3.80 -3.35 1.84
N TYR A 38 4.37 -4.44 2.29
CA TYR A 38 4.30 -4.91 3.66
C TYR A 38 5.68 -5.31 4.16
N TYR A 39 5.93 -5.08 5.44
CA TYR A 39 7.08 -5.62 6.16
C TYR A 39 6.92 -7.12 6.37
N GLU A 40 8.01 -7.81 6.69
CA GLU A 40 7.98 -9.25 6.99
C GLU A 40 7.08 -9.60 8.17
N ASN A 41 6.86 -8.67 9.11
CA ASN A 41 5.90 -8.82 10.20
C ASN A 41 4.42 -8.65 9.78
N GLY A 42 4.16 -8.44 8.48
CA GLY A 42 2.83 -8.26 7.91
C GLY A 42 2.26 -6.85 8.04
N MET A 43 3.00 -5.92 8.67
CA MET A 43 2.58 -4.54 8.81
C MET A 43 2.74 -3.79 7.50
N LEU A 44 1.86 -2.81 7.26
CA LEU A 44 1.87 -2.03 6.04
C LEU A 44 3.12 -1.13 6.01
N MET A 45 4.01 -1.38 5.05
CA MET A 45 5.20 -0.57 4.79
C MET A 45 4.87 0.64 3.92
N GLY A 46 4.01 0.48 2.91
CA GLY A 46 3.70 1.58 2.03
C GLY A 46 2.60 1.30 1.03
N LYS A 47 2.11 2.38 0.41
CA LYS A 47 1.14 2.32 -0.67
C LYS A 47 1.51 3.33 -1.74
N ILE A 48 1.46 2.90 -2.99
CA ILE A 48 1.77 3.74 -4.16
C ILE A 48 0.65 3.58 -5.17
N LYS A 49 0.11 4.69 -5.66
CA LYS A 49 -0.92 4.65 -6.70
C LYS A 49 -0.27 4.69 -8.08
N TYR A 50 -0.62 3.71 -8.90
CA TYR A 50 -0.20 3.59 -10.29
C TYR A 50 -1.36 3.86 -11.23
N LYS A 51 -1.08 4.50 -12.37
CA LYS A 51 -2.01 4.66 -13.49
C LYS A 51 -1.25 4.37 -14.79
N ARG A 52 -1.67 3.33 -15.51
CA ARG A 52 -1.08 2.90 -16.79
C ARG A 52 0.44 2.69 -16.71
N GLY A 53 0.89 2.07 -15.62
CA GLY A 53 2.30 1.73 -15.38
C GLY A 53 3.14 2.83 -14.73
N ARG A 54 2.58 4.04 -14.53
CA ARG A 54 3.29 5.17 -13.92
C ARG A 54 2.74 5.51 -12.55
N GLU A 55 3.61 5.94 -11.65
CA GLU A 55 3.20 6.46 -10.33
C GLU A 55 2.46 7.78 -10.51
N THR A 56 1.32 7.94 -9.86
CA THR A 56 0.54 9.18 -9.94
C THR A 56 1.02 10.24 -8.94
N GLY A 57 2.14 10.00 -8.25
CA GLY A 57 2.60 10.85 -7.17
C GLY A 57 1.70 10.81 -5.93
N GLU A 58 0.89 9.78 -5.74
CA GLU A 58 0.16 9.51 -4.49
C GLU A 58 0.83 8.31 -3.81
N ALA A 59 1.80 8.60 -2.93
CA ALA A 59 2.53 7.59 -2.19
C ALA A 59 2.50 7.90 -0.69
N LYS A 60 2.43 6.85 0.14
CA LYS A 60 2.54 6.90 1.59
C LYS A 60 3.41 5.76 2.07
N PHE A 61 4.33 6.05 2.97
CA PHE A 61 5.23 5.08 3.58
C PHE A 61 5.12 5.19 5.09
N TYR A 62 5.22 4.06 5.75
CA TYR A 62 5.09 3.89 7.18
C TYR A 62 6.31 3.13 7.68
N ASP A 63 6.68 3.35 8.94
CA ASP A 63 7.65 2.50 9.63
C ASP A 63 7.02 1.19 10.11
N GLU A 64 7.83 0.32 10.72
CA GLU A 64 7.39 -0.95 11.30
C GLU A 64 6.44 -0.77 12.50
N ASN A 65 6.26 0.43 13.04
CA ASN A 65 5.27 0.75 14.07
C ASN A 65 3.96 1.28 13.46
N GLY A 66 3.87 1.39 12.14
CA GLY A 66 2.74 1.97 11.41
C GLY A 66 2.67 3.50 11.48
N LEU A 67 3.74 4.18 11.90
CA LEU A 67 3.84 5.64 11.88
C LEU A 67 4.18 6.11 10.46
N LEU A 68 3.41 7.08 9.95
CA LEU A 68 3.65 7.66 8.63
C LEU A 68 5.02 8.37 8.62
N THR A 69 5.94 7.86 7.81
CA THR A 69 7.30 8.41 7.64
C THR A 69 7.39 9.37 6.47
N SER A 70 6.68 9.05 5.38
CA SER A 70 6.68 9.88 4.18
C SER A 70 5.33 9.81 3.49
N SER A 71 4.91 10.93 2.92
CA SER A 71 3.79 10.97 2.00
C SER A 71 4.01 12.06 0.98
N THR A 72 3.57 11.84 -0.26
CA THR A 72 3.59 12.91 -1.23
C THR A 72 2.67 14.06 -0.77
N PRO A 73 3.15 15.32 -0.79
CA PRO A 73 2.40 16.47 -0.30
C PRO A 73 1.35 16.88 -1.33
N ARG A 74 0.28 16.10 -1.46
CA ARG A 74 -0.91 16.53 -2.20
C ARG A 74 -1.72 17.46 -1.29
N VAL A 75 -1.29 18.73 -1.20
CA VAL A 75 -1.92 19.84 -0.47
C VAL A 75 -2.21 19.49 1.00
N LYS A 76 -1.41 20.04 1.93
CA LYS A 76 -1.68 20.00 3.38
C LYS A 76 -3.13 20.41 3.68
N ARG A 77 -4.07 19.46 3.74
CA ARG A 77 -5.38 19.67 4.36
C ARG A 77 -5.47 18.80 5.61
N ARG A 78 -5.02 19.43 6.70
CA ARG A 78 -5.34 19.16 8.12
C ARG A 78 -5.45 17.69 8.49
N MET A 79 -4.34 17.14 8.95
CA MET A 79 -4.35 15.99 9.85
C MET A 79 -4.96 16.44 11.19
N ARG A 80 -6.28 16.29 11.38
CA ARG A 80 -6.83 16.20 12.74
C ARG A 80 -6.57 14.79 13.23
N ARG A 81 -5.48 14.61 13.99
CA ARG A 81 -5.30 13.45 14.85
C ARG A 81 -6.43 13.46 15.89
N SER A 82 -7.22 12.40 15.94
CA SER A 82 -7.83 11.94 17.19
C SER A 82 -7.89 10.41 17.18
N LYS A 83 -6.74 9.77 17.38
CA LYS A 83 -6.72 8.47 18.06
C LYS A 83 -7.05 8.77 19.53
N ARG A 84 -8.31 8.61 19.92
CA ARG A 84 -8.69 8.49 21.33
C ARG A 84 -8.53 7.00 21.64
N TYR A 85 -7.43 6.62 22.27
CA TYR A 85 -7.29 5.30 22.86
C TYR A 85 -8.30 5.21 24.01
N GLU A 86 -9.14 4.18 23.99
CA GLU A 86 -9.99 3.82 25.13
C GLU A 86 -9.09 3.36 26.26
N THR A 87 -9.11 4.07 27.39
CA THR A 87 -8.68 3.50 28.66
C THR A 87 -9.90 2.87 29.33
N LYS A 88 -9.85 1.54 29.46
CA LYS A 88 -10.68 0.76 30.40
C LYS A 88 -10.60 1.40 31.79
N LYS A 89 -11.72 1.43 32.50
CA LYS A 89 -11.76 1.35 33.96
C LYS A 89 -12.81 0.34 34.36
N ASP A 90 -12.37 -0.53 35.27
CA ASP A 90 -13.09 -1.55 36.01
C ASP A 90 -14.43 -1.07 36.62
#